data_AF-A0A132AL63-F1
#
_entry.id   AF-A0A132AL63-F1
#
_cell.length_a   1.000
_cell.length_b   1.000
_cell.length_c   1.000
_cell.angle_alpha   90.00
_cell.angle_beta   90.00
_cell.angle_gamma   90.00
#
_symmetry.space_group_name_H-M   'P 1'
#
loop_
_entity.id
_entity.type
_entity.pdbx_description
1 polymer ?
#
loop_
_entity_poly.entity_id
_entity_poly.type
_entity_poly.pdbx_seq_one_letter_code
_entity_poly.pdbx_strand_id
1 'polypeptide(L)'
;MGDLLKINNGLISENFSLEKSLKDEDVNELKFSFQLYAYQSKVIQKGVKENLIICLPTGSGKTLIAISIINSKLSETKGRFPDVARRTFFLAPKKVLVHQQYILLKETLAADVLKLTGDDLPENYSYEEWQDILGKHQVFAMTPSILLGI
;
A
#
# COMPACT_ATOMS: atom_id res chain seq x y z
N MET A 1 -17.07 -45.46 -14.48
CA MET A 1 -17.98 -44.31 -14.61
C MET A 1 -17.43 -43.18 -13.75
N GLY A 2 -16.60 -42.26 -14.22
CA GLY A 2 -15.88 -42.08 -15.47
C GLY A 2 -14.67 -41.19 -15.16
N ASP A 3 -13.54 -41.50 -15.77
CA ASP A 3 -12.30 -40.73 -15.75
C ASP A 3 -12.51 -39.31 -16.30
N LEU A 4 -11.68 -38.36 -15.84
CA LEU A 4 -10.83 -37.47 -16.67
C LEU A 4 -10.32 -36.25 -15.87
N LEU A 5 -9.28 -36.46 -15.08
CA LEU A 5 -8.29 -35.41 -14.80
C LEU A 5 -7.30 -35.36 -15.97
N LYS A 6 -7.63 -34.59 -17.01
CA LYS A 6 -6.66 -34.07 -17.98
C LYS A 6 -7.17 -32.77 -18.59
N ILE A 7 -6.59 -31.65 -18.17
CA ILE A 7 -6.32 -30.53 -19.08
C ILE A 7 -4.87 -30.13 -18.83
N ASN A 8 -3.98 -30.74 -19.61
CA ASN A 8 -2.67 -30.20 -19.88
C ASN A 8 -2.79 -29.61 -21.28
N ASN A 9 -2.73 -28.28 -21.40
CA ASN A 9 -2.37 -27.61 -22.64
C ASN A 9 -1.96 -26.16 -22.35
N GLY A 10 -0.66 -25.99 -22.18
CA GLY A 10 0.11 -24.91 -22.78
C GLY A 10 -0.32 -23.48 -22.47
N LEU A 11 0.20 -22.96 -21.36
CA LEU A 11 0.99 -21.72 -21.35
C LEU A 11 1.99 -21.85 -20.21
N ILE A 12 3.15 -22.43 -20.54
CA ILE A 12 4.39 -21.96 -19.95
C ILE A 12 4.51 -20.51 -20.46
N SER A 13 3.93 -19.57 -19.74
CA SER A 13 4.28 -18.16 -19.89
C SER A 13 4.79 -17.71 -18.55
N GLU A 14 6.08 -17.99 -18.37
CA GLU A 14 7.00 -17.20 -17.60
C GLU A 14 6.47 -16.80 -16.21
N ASN A 15 7.02 -17.45 -15.18
CA ASN A 15 7.44 -16.71 -13.99
C ASN A 15 8.47 -15.66 -14.44
N PHE A 16 8.01 -14.65 -15.19
CA PHE A 16 8.80 -13.60 -15.78
C PHE A 16 9.23 -12.68 -14.65
N SER A 17 10.34 -13.05 -14.04
CA SER A 17 11.39 -12.11 -13.67
C SER A 17 10.96 -10.91 -12.82
N LEU A 18 9.96 -11.05 -11.94
CA LEU A 18 9.72 -10.07 -10.88
C LEU A 18 10.73 -10.25 -9.75
N GLU A 19 10.96 -11.49 -9.34
CA GLU A 19 11.97 -11.82 -8.32
C GLU A 19 13.39 -11.53 -8.78
N LYS A 20 13.67 -11.65 -10.10
CA LYS A 20 15.04 -11.53 -10.63
C LYS A 20 15.48 -10.11 -10.99
N SER A 21 14.55 -9.14 -11.02
CA SER A 21 14.85 -7.73 -11.35
C SER A 21 14.88 -6.83 -10.12
N LEU A 22 14.37 -7.31 -8.99
CA LEU A 22 14.45 -6.65 -7.68
C LEU A 22 15.68 -7.20 -6.95
N LYS A 23 16.86 -6.63 -7.23
CA LYS A 23 18.08 -6.96 -6.49
C LYS A 23 17.90 -6.60 -4.99
N ASP A 24 17.73 -7.64 -4.19
CA ASP A 24 18.39 -7.95 -2.92
C ASP A 24 18.40 -7.01 -1.70
N GLU A 25 17.83 -5.79 -1.66
CA GLU A 25 17.85 -5.04 -0.36
C GLU A 25 16.58 -4.33 0.13
N ASP A 26 15.48 -4.19 -0.63
CA ASP A 26 14.39 -3.27 -0.20
C ASP A 26 12.94 -3.72 -0.42
N VAL A 27 12.67 -5.02 -0.57
CA VAL A 27 11.28 -5.50 -0.56
C VAL A 27 10.95 -6.04 0.83
N ASN A 28 10.33 -5.21 1.69
CA ASN A 28 9.71 -5.76 2.90
C ASN A 28 8.69 -6.82 2.47
N GLU A 29 8.72 -8.01 3.07
CA GLU A 29 7.78 -9.06 2.68
C GLU A 29 6.37 -8.65 3.12
N LEU A 30 5.41 -8.65 2.19
CA LEU A 30 4.00 -8.49 2.54
C LEU A 30 3.61 -9.62 3.49
N LYS A 31 2.74 -9.34 4.46
CA LYS A 31 2.22 -10.36 5.39
C LYS A 31 1.44 -11.48 4.68
N PHE A 32 1.00 -11.24 3.44
CA PHE A 32 0.33 -12.20 2.56
C PHE A 32 0.90 -12.15 1.15
N SER A 33 1.04 -13.31 0.51
CA SER A 33 1.42 -13.40 -0.90
C SER A 33 0.18 -13.30 -1.80
N PHE A 34 0.28 -12.49 -2.86
CA PHE A 34 -0.76 -12.35 -3.87
C PHE A 34 -0.18 -12.62 -5.25
N GLN A 35 -0.89 -13.39 -6.07
CA GLN A 35 -0.53 -13.55 -7.48
C GLN A 35 -0.96 -12.31 -8.26
N LEU A 36 0.01 -11.59 -8.82
CA LEU A 36 -0.24 -10.38 -9.61
C LEU A 36 -0.45 -10.74 -11.08
N TYR A 37 -1.48 -10.14 -11.69
CA TYR A 37 -1.61 -10.16 -13.15
C TYR A 37 -0.54 -9.30 -13.81
N ALA A 38 -0.15 -9.63 -15.04
CA ALA A 38 0.91 -8.93 -15.78
C ALA A 38 0.69 -7.40 -15.85
N TYR A 39 -0.56 -6.94 -16.03
CA TYR A 39 -0.88 -5.52 -16.05
C TYR A 39 -0.67 -4.86 -14.68
N GLN A 40 -1.00 -5.54 -13.57
CA GLN A 40 -0.80 -5.03 -12.21
C GLN A 40 0.69 -4.87 -11.94
N SER A 41 1.49 -5.89 -12.28
CA SER A 41 2.95 -5.85 -12.16
C SER A 41 3.57 -4.67 -12.91
N LYS A 42 3.13 -4.43 -14.15
CA LYS A 42 3.60 -3.29 -14.96
C LYS A 42 3.24 -1.94 -14.32
N VAL A 43 2.02 -1.81 -13.80
CA VAL A 43 1.56 -0.58 -13.13
C VAL A 43 2.33 -0.35 -11.82
N ILE A 44 2.55 -1.40 -11.02
CA ILE A 44 3.34 -1.33 -9.79
C ILE A 44 4.77 -0.87 -10.09
N GLN A 45 5.47 -1.53 -11.03
CA GLN A 45 6.84 -1.15 -11.41
C GLN A 45 6.96 0.31 -11.84
N LYS A 46 5.93 0.86 -12.50
CA LYS A 46 5.87 2.27 -12.87
C LYS A 46 5.64 3.17 -11.65
N GLY A 47 4.64 2.86 -10.82
CA GLY A 47 4.29 3.64 -9.63
C GLY A 47 5.36 3.65 -8.53
N VAL A 48 6.26 2.67 -8.51
CA VAL A 48 7.44 2.71 -7.63
C VAL A 48 8.40 3.83 -8.05
N LYS A 49 8.61 4.02 -9.35
CA LYS A 49 9.62 4.94 -9.90
C LYS A 49 9.15 6.38 -10.04
N GLU A 50 7.86 6.60 -10.29
CA GLU A 50 7.32 7.93 -10.58
C GLU A 50 5.87 8.10 -10.12
N ASN A 51 5.42 9.36 -10.11
CA ASN A 51 4.03 9.69 -9.79
C ASN A 51 3.10 9.19 -10.90
N LEU A 52 2.04 8.47 -10.51
CA LEU A 52 1.17 7.79 -11.46
C LEU A 52 -0.30 7.94 -11.10
N ILE A 53 -1.12 8.39 -12.06
CA ILE A 53 -2.58 8.32 -11.99
C ILE A 53 -3.03 7.06 -12.73
N ILE A 54 -3.77 6.20 -12.03
CA ILE A 54 -4.20 4.89 -12.53
C ILE A 54 -5.70 4.92 -12.85
N CYS A 55 -6.04 4.79 -14.14
CA CYS A 55 -7.42 4.68 -14.61
C CYS A 55 -7.75 3.21 -14.91
N LEU A 56 -8.29 2.48 -13.92
CA LEU A 56 -8.71 1.08 -14.08
C LEU A 56 -10.15 0.88 -13.55
N PRO A 57 -10.93 -0.06 -14.12
CA PRO A 57 -12.30 -0.34 -13.68
C PRO A 57 -12.33 -0.86 -12.24
N THR A 58 -13.51 -0.80 -11.60
CA THR A 58 -13.71 -1.43 -10.28
C THR A 58 -13.53 -2.94 -10.39
N GLY A 59 -13.00 -3.57 -9.33
CA GLY A 59 -12.68 -5.00 -9.35
C GLY A 59 -11.32 -5.37 -9.96
N SER A 60 -10.59 -4.44 -10.59
CA SER A 60 -9.27 -4.70 -11.19
C SER A 60 -8.11 -4.81 -10.19
N GLY A 61 -8.38 -4.82 -8.89
CA GLY A 61 -7.34 -4.86 -7.85
C GLY A 61 -6.55 -3.55 -7.67
N LYS A 62 -7.14 -2.37 -7.90
CA LYS A 62 -6.47 -1.07 -7.65
C LYS A 62 -5.89 -0.94 -6.24
N THR A 63 -6.63 -1.42 -5.23
CA THR A 63 -6.16 -1.40 -3.85
C THR A 63 -4.93 -2.28 -3.64
N LEU A 64 -4.91 -3.47 -4.27
CA LEU A 64 -3.74 -4.36 -4.21
C LEU A 64 -2.51 -3.68 -4.85
N ILE A 65 -2.68 -3.04 -6.01
CA ILE A 65 -1.61 -2.25 -6.66
C ILE A 65 -1.07 -1.17 -5.70
N ALA A 66 -1.96 -0.40 -5.06
CA ALA A 66 -1.56 0.64 -4.12
C ALA A 66 -0.77 0.07 -2.94
N ILE A 67 -1.26 -1.01 -2.33
CA ILE A 67 -0.57 -1.69 -1.21
C ILE A 67 0.80 -2.20 -1.63
N SER A 68 0.95 -2.80 -2.81
CA SER A 68 2.24 -3.26 -3.32
C SER A 68 3.24 -2.11 -3.50
N ILE A 69 2.78 -0.96 -4.00
CA ILE A 69 3.62 0.24 -4.14
C ILE A 69 4.02 0.76 -2.76
N ILE A 70 3.08 0.87 -1.81
CA ILE A 70 3.38 1.31 -0.44
C ILE A 70 4.41 0.39 0.19
N ASN A 71 4.23 -0.92 0.07
CA ASN A 71 5.13 -1.92 0.62
C ASN A 71 6.58 -1.78 0.11
N SER A 72 6.75 -1.57 -1.20
CA SER A 72 8.08 -1.32 -1.79
C SER A 72 8.74 -0.01 -1.34
N LYS A 73 7.96 0.94 -0.79
CA LYS A 73 8.45 2.23 -0.30
C LYS A 73 8.55 2.28 1.21
N LEU A 74 8.28 1.18 1.93
CA LEU A 74 8.32 1.18 3.39
C LEU A 74 9.72 1.43 3.94
N SER A 75 10.79 1.07 3.24
CA SER A 75 12.15 1.41 3.68
C SER A 75 12.38 2.92 3.75
N GLU A 76 11.76 3.70 2.85
CA GLU A 76 11.80 5.18 2.88
C GLU A 76 11.11 5.78 4.11
N THR A 77 10.33 4.99 4.86
CA THR A 77 9.63 5.47 6.07
C THR A 77 10.41 5.20 7.36
N LYS A 78 11.58 4.55 7.28
CA LYS A 78 12.44 4.25 8.43
C LYS A 78 13.35 5.41 8.77
N GLY A 79 13.65 5.57 10.07
CA GLY A 79 14.52 6.63 10.59
C GLY A 79 13.75 7.80 11.22
N ARG A 80 14.48 8.88 11.49
CA ARG A 80 13.92 10.08 12.12
C ARG A 80 13.09 10.88 11.11
N PHE A 81 11.83 11.10 11.43
CA PHE A 81 10.95 12.04 10.71
C PHE A 81 11.12 13.46 11.30
N PRO A 82 11.06 14.54 10.51
CA PRO A 82 10.90 14.58 9.04
C PRO A 82 12.22 14.53 8.25
N ASP A 83 13.37 14.49 8.93
CA ASP A 83 14.69 14.71 8.32
C ASP A 83 15.09 13.61 7.31
N VAL A 84 14.82 12.36 7.65
CA VAL A 84 15.27 11.17 6.88
C VAL A 84 14.08 10.34 6.41
N ALA A 85 13.07 10.20 7.25
CA ALA A 85 11.94 9.32 7.00
C ALA A 85 10.77 10.04 6.31
N ARG A 86 10.08 9.33 5.42
CA ARG A 86 8.85 9.76 4.75
C ARG A 86 7.60 9.16 5.39
N ARG A 87 6.43 9.69 5.04
CA ARG A 87 5.11 9.18 5.43
C ARG A 87 4.20 8.93 4.24
N THR A 88 3.43 7.86 4.34
CA THR A 88 2.45 7.48 3.32
C THR A 88 1.04 7.81 3.81
N PHE A 89 0.26 8.49 2.97
CA PHE A 89 -1.14 8.83 3.26
C PHE A 89 -2.06 8.11 2.28
N PHE A 90 -2.89 7.20 2.78
CA PHE A 90 -3.98 6.56 2.06
C PHE A 90 -5.27 7.32 2.34
N LEU A 91 -5.77 8.05 1.35
CA LEU A 91 -6.92 8.93 1.50
C LEU A 91 -8.21 8.28 0.98
N ALA A 92 -9.28 8.36 1.75
CA ALA A 92 -10.62 7.93 1.31
C ALA A 92 -11.70 8.94 1.74
N PRO A 93 -12.75 9.15 0.92
CA PRO A 93 -13.68 10.27 1.12
C PRO A 93 -14.68 10.06 2.28
N LYS A 94 -14.85 8.81 2.76
CA LYS A 94 -15.83 8.47 3.79
C LYS A 94 -15.15 7.68 4.91
N LYS A 95 -15.60 7.91 6.15
CA LYS A 95 -15.10 7.22 7.36
C LYS A 95 -15.14 5.69 7.25
N VAL A 96 -16.24 5.15 6.72
CA VAL A 96 -16.40 3.71 6.49
C VAL A 96 -15.35 3.17 5.51
N LEU A 97 -15.06 3.93 4.45
CA LEU A 97 -14.03 3.54 3.49
C LEU A 97 -12.63 3.61 4.12
N VAL A 98 -12.33 4.68 4.87
CA VAL A 98 -11.06 4.78 5.63
C VAL A 98 -10.89 3.57 6.54
N HIS A 99 -11.92 3.17 7.27
CA HIS A 99 -11.86 2.01 8.16
C HIS A 99 -11.58 0.71 7.40
N GLN A 100 -12.25 0.48 6.26
CA GLN A 100 -12.00 -0.69 5.41
C GLN A 100 -10.55 -0.73 4.91
N GLN A 101 -10.01 0.41 4.44
CA GLN A 101 -8.64 0.46 3.94
C GLN A 101 -7.62 0.33 5.08
N TYR A 102 -7.91 0.89 6.26
CA TYR A 102 -7.08 0.74 7.45
C TYR A 102 -6.88 -0.72 7.85
N ILE A 103 -7.96 -1.50 7.92
CA ILE A 103 -7.88 -2.94 8.24
C ILE A 103 -6.96 -3.63 7.25
N LEU A 104 -7.19 -3.42 5.95
CA LEU A 104 -6.39 -4.05 4.91
C LEU A 104 -4.92 -3.65 4.98
N LEU A 105 -4.61 -2.37 5.19
CA LEU A 105 -3.23 -1.88 5.31
C LEU A 105 -2.54 -2.49 6.55
N LYS A 106 -3.23 -2.53 7.69
CA LYS A 106 -2.69 -3.08 8.94
C LYS A 106 -2.41 -4.59 8.85
N GLU A 107 -3.28 -5.31 8.16
CA GLU A 107 -3.17 -6.75 7.95
C GLU A 107 -2.11 -7.10 6.88
N THR A 108 -1.85 -6.23 5.91
CA THR A 108 -0.94 -6.54 4.78
C THR A 108 0.47 -6.00 4.96
N LEU A 109 0.62 -4.80 5.52
CA LEU A 109 1.90 -4.11 5.62
C LEU A 109 2.60 -4.42 6.94
N ALA A 110 3.92 -4.62 6.88
CA ALA A 110 4.81 -4.64 8.04
C ALA A 110 5.21 -3.21 8.43
N ALA A 111 4.22 -2.38 8.79
CA ALA A 111 4.41 -0.98 9.15
C ALA A 111 3.44 -0.54 10.24
N ASP A 112 3.81 0.51 10.96
CA ASP A 112 2.91 1.16 11.91
C ASP A 112 1.86 2.00 11.16
N VAL A 113 0.63 1.49 11.14
CA VAL A 113 -0.51 2.11 10.45
C VAL A 113 -1.42 2.81 11.46
N LEU A 114 -1.69 4.10 11.23
CA LEU A 114 -2.68 4.86 11.99
C LEU A 114 -3.94 5.12 11.14
N LYS A 115 -5.10 5.07 11.79
CA LYS A 115 -6.37 5.50 11.21
C LYS A 115 -6.75 6.85 11.83
N LEU A 116 -7.06 7.84 11.00
CA LEU A 116 -7.60 9.12 11.46
C LEU A 116 -8.84 9.50 10.65
N THR A 117 -9.89 9.88 11.34
CA THR A 117 -11.17 10.31 10.79
C THR A 117 -11.64 11.54 11.55
N GLY A 118 -12.67 12.23 11.06
CA GLY A 118 -13.24 13.38 11.78
C GLY A 118 -13.80 13.06 13.17
N ASP A 119 -13.93 11.79 13.56
CA ASP A 119 -14.29 11.41 14.94
C ASP A 119 -13.10 11.47 15.90
N ASP A 120 -11.88 11.51 15.37
CA ASP A 120 -10.64 11.54 16.15
C ASP A 120 -10.21 12.98 16.51
N LEU A 121 -11.06 13.98 16.22
CA LEU A 121 -10.88 15.42 16.50
C LEU A 121 -9.46 15.95 16.21
N PRO A 122 -8.94 15.75 14.98
CA PRO A 122 -7.58 16.12 14.62
C PRO A 122 -7.25 17.61 14.78
N GLU A 123 -8.26 18.48 14.75
CA GLU A 123 -8.15 19.91 15.00
C GLU A 123 -7.67 20.27 16.42
N ASN A 124 -7.74 19.31 17.36
CA ASN A 124 -7.30 19.53 18.73
C ASN A 124 -5.81 19.23 18.95
N TYR A 125 -5.12 18.62 17.97
CA TYR A 125 -3.70 18.31 18.11
C TYR A 125 -2.84 19.55 17.94
N SER A 126 -1.92 19.77 18.87
CA SER A 126 -0.86 20.77 18.75
C SER A 126 0.15 20.37 17.66
N TYR A 127 1.00 21.32 17.27
CA TYR A 127 2.10 21.05 16.36
C TYR A 127 3.03 19.94 16.90
N GLU A 128 3.36 19.99 18.19
CA GLU A 128 4.21 19.00 18.86
C GLU A 128 3.57 17.61 18.87
N GLU A 129 2.25 17.53 19.10
CA GLU A 129 1.50 16.27 19.05
C GLU A 129 1.49 15.68 17.64
N TRP A 130 1.33 16.53 16.61
CA TRP A 130 1.46 16.07 15.22
C TRP A 130 2.87 15.56 14.90
N GLN A 131 3.92 16.24 15.35
CA GLN A 131 5.29 15.76 15.15
C GLN A 131 5.52 14.40 15.83
N ASP A 132 4.94 14.17 17.01
CA ASP A 132 5.01 12.89 17.71
C ASP A 132 4.21 11.79 16.98
N ILE A 133 2.97 12.09 16.57
CA ILE A 133 2.12 11.17 15.81
C ILE A 133 2.78 10.77 14.49
N LEU A 134 3.29 11.76 13.74
CA LEU A 134 4.03 11.54 12.52
C LEU A 134 5.33 10.81 12.79
N GLY A 135 6.04 11.08 13.90
CA GLY A 135 7.24 10.36 14.29
C GLY A 135 7.00 8.86 14.52
N LYS A 136 5.87 8.50 15.13
CA LYS A 136 5.54 7.13 15.58
C LYS A 136 4.93 6.21 14.51
N HIS A 137 4.29 6.77 13.48
CA HIS A 137 3.58 5.97 12.48
C HIS A 137 4.15 6.18 11.09
N GLN A 138 4.08 5.16 10.24
CA GLN A 138 4.67 5.19 8.89
C GLN A 138 3.60 5.41 7.81
N VAL A 139 2.40 4.86 8.02
CA VAL A 139 1.28 4.87 7.07
C VAL A 139 0.02 5.38 7.75
N PHE A 140 -0.71 6.27 7.08
CA PHE A 140 -1.95 6.85 7.61
C PHE A 140 -3.11 6.55 6.68
N ALA A 141 -4.18 5.98 7.20
CA ALA A 141 -5.47 5.88 6.50
C ALA A 141 -6.39 7.00 7.02
N MET A 142 -6.75 7.97 6.17
CA MET A 142 -7.53 9.12 6.64
C MET A 142 -8.46 9.76 5.61
N THR A 143 -9.36 10.62 6.09
CA THR A 143 -10.16 11.49 5.23
C THR A 143 -9.33 12.69 4.76
N PRO A 144 -9.47 13.16 3.50
CA PRO A 144 -8.67 14.27 2.96
C PRO A 144 -8.70 15.56 3.78
N SER A 145 -9.80 15.83 4.48
CA SER A 145 -9.96 17.05 5.29
C SER A 145 -8.94 17.17 6.43
N ILE A 146 -8.46 16.05 6.96
CA ILE A 146 -7.51 16.04 8.08
C ILE A 146 -6.15 16.53 7.62
N LEU A 147 -5.72 16.11 6.44
CA LEU A 147 -4.40 16.43 5.88
C LEU A 147 -4.20 17.94 5.66
N LEU A 148 -5.27 18.72 5.56
CA LEU A 148 -5.20 20.17 5.41
C LEU A 148 -4.77 20.90 6.69
N GLY A 149 -4.87 20.24 7.85
CA GLY A 149 -4.55 20.83 9.16
C GLY A 149 -3.29 20.27 9.81
N ILE A 150 -2.50 19.45 9.09
CA ILE A 150 -1.23 18.86 9.54
C ILE A 150 -0.07 19.74 9.10
#